data_AF-A0A1T4XTB3-F1
#
_entry.id   AF-A0A1T4XTB3-F1
#
_cell.length_a   1.000
_cell.length_b   1.000
_cell.length_c   1.000
_cell.angle_alpha   90.00
_cell.angle_beta   90.00
_cell.angle_gamma   90.00
#
_symmetry.space_group_name_H-M   'P 1'
#
loop_
_entity.id
_entity.type
_entity.pdbx_description
1 polymer ?
#
loop_
_entity_poly.entity_id
_entity_poly.type
_entity_poly.pdbx_seq_one_letter_code
_entity_poly.pdbx_strand_id
1 'polypeptide(L)'
;MYIKLLVQCVFVSGAVGFAFVVLSFLAFDSALRKLAQHHPERWIKLGKPIGFFWQPKMPFKTVSGSVARTNLYNQWIHRPLIDLVAEDLPINELTRMRRFSRISTFSSAGFLALLLASIAVVLIS
;
A
#
# COMPACT_ATOMS: atom_id res chain seq x y z
N MET A 1 9.47 32.04 14.02
CA MET A 1 10.14 31.35 12.90
C MET A 1 9.94 29.83 12.95
N TYR A 2 10.13 29.19 14.11
CA TYR A 2 10.03 27.73 14.29
C TYR A 2 8.68 27.10 13.91
N ILE A 3 7.55 27.75 14.20
CA ILE A 3 6.21 27.21 13.90
C ILE A 3 6.00 27.01 12.39
N LYS A 4 6.45 27.95 11.54
CA LYS A 4 6.30 27.84 10.08
C LYS A 4 7.09 26.65 9.51
N LEU A 5 8.32 26.45 9.98
CA LEU A 5 9.15 25.30 9.58
C LEU A 5 8.53 23.98 10.02
N LEU A 6 7.98 23.93 11.24
CA LEU A 6 7.37 22.73 11.80
C LEU A 6 6.10 22.33 11.02
N VAL A 7 5.24 23.31 10.70
CA VAL A 7 4.08 23.10 9.83
C VAL A 7 4.48 22.61 8.44
N GLN A 8 5.52 23.17 7.83
CA GLN A 8 6.04 22.70 6.54
C GLN A 8 6.52 21.24 6.61
N CYS A 9 7.25 20.85 7.66
CA CYS A 9 7.68 19.47 7.86
C CYS A 9 6.48 18.51 7.96
N VAL A 10 5.42 18.89 8.69
CA VAL A 10 4.19 18.10 8.79
C VAL A 10 3.56 17.88 7.42
N PHE A 11 3.39 18.94 6.62
CA PHE A 11 2.82 18.82 5.27
C PHE A 11 3.68 17.95 4.34
N VAL A 12 5.00 18.13 4.36
CA VAL A 12 5.93 17.34 3.52
C VAL A 12 5.89 15.87 3.93
N SER A 13 5.97 15.56 5.23
CA SER A 13 5.89 14.17 5.71
C SER A 13 4.57 13.50 5.34
N GLY A 14 3.45 14.24 5.44
CA GLY A 14 2.14 13.75 5.02
C GLY A 14 2.07 13.45 3.52
N ALA A 15 2.55 14.38 2.68
CA ALA A 15 2.58 14.22 1.22
C ALA A 15 3.46 13.06 0.77
N VAL A 16 4.64 12.92 1.38
CA VAL A 16 5.56 11.79 1.13
C VAL A 16 4.90 10.47 1.54
N GLY A 17 4.31 10.42 2.74
CA GLY A 17 3.61 9.22 3.21
C GLY A 17 2.50 8.79 2.26
N PHE A 18 1.68 9.73 1.80
CA PHE A 18 0.61 9.50 0.84
C PHE A 18 1.14 9.02 -0.52
N ALA A 19 2.19 9.64 -1.06
CA ALA A 19 2.80 9.21 -2.32
C ALA A 19 3.26 7.74 -2.25
N PHE A 20 3.85 7.32 -1.13
CA PHE A 20 4.26 5.93 -0.94
C PHE A 20 3.08 4.96 -0.75
N VAL A 21 1.93 5.40 -0.20
CA VAL A 21 0.69 4.60 -0.23
C VAL A 21 0.29 4.33 -1.68
N VAL A 22 0.20 5.38 -2.51
CA VAL A 22 -0.20 5.26 -3.91
C VAL A 22 0.76 4.36 -4.69
N LEU A 23 2.07 4.51 -4.49
CA LEU A 23 3.07 3.63 -5.11
C LEU A 23 2.92 2.16 -4.66
N SER A 24 2.54 1.92 -3.41
CA SER A 24 2.26 0.56 -2.92
C SER A 24 1.03 -0.04 -3.63
N PHE A 25 -0.03 0.74 -3.83
CA PHE A 25 -1.21 0.32 -4.59
C PHE A 25 -0.88 0.02 -6.06
N LEU A 26 -0.08 0.86 -6.71
CA LEU A 26 0.36 0.60 -8.09
C LEU A 26 1.21 -0.67 -8.21
N ALA A 27 2.08 -0.94 -7.23
CA ALA A 27 2.86 -2.16 -7.19
C ALA A 27 1.96 -3.41 -7.00
N PHE A 28 0.96 -3.32 -6.14
CA PHE A 28 -0.06 -4.36 -5.96
C PHE A 28 -0.86 -4.63 -7.25
N ASP A 29 -1.31 -3.57 -7.92
CA ASP A 29 -2.03 -3.68 -9.19
C ASP A 29 -1.19 -4.33 -10.29
N SER A 30 0.10 -3.99 -10.34
CA SER A 30 1.06 -4.62 -11.24
C SER A 30 1.22 -6.10 -10.92
N ALA A 31 1.32 -6.48 -9.64
CA ALA A 31 1.37 -7.88 -9.22
C ALA A 31 0.10 -8.63 -9.64
N LEU A 32 -1.08 -8.06 -9.39
CA LEU A 32 -2.35 -8.66 -9.79
C LEU A 32 -2.47 -8.83 -11.31
N ARG A 33 -2.06 -7.83 -12.08
CA ARG A 33 -2.09 -7.91 -13.55
C ARG A 33 -1.20 -9.04 -14.06
N LYS A 34 0.03 -9.14 -13.55
CA LYS A 34 0.95 -10.23 -13.90
C LYS A 34 0.39 -11.58 -13.49
N LEU A 35 -0.21 -11.68 -12.31
CA LEU A 35 -0.87 -12.90 -11.85
C LEU A 35 -2.01 -13.32 -12.79
N ALA A 36 -2.88 -12.40 -13.16
CA ALA A 36 -3.99 -12.68 -14.06
C ALA A 36 -3.55 -13.04 -15.49
N GLN A 37 -2.40 -12.53 -15.94
CA GLN A 37 -1.85 -12.80 -17.27
C GLN A 37 -1.07 -14.12 -17.34
N HIS A 38 -0.26 -14.43 -16.33
CA HIS A 38 0.66 -15.57 -16.34
C HIS A 38 0.13 -16.80 -15.59
N HIS A 39 -0.76 -16.60 -14.61
CA HIS A 39 -1.32 -17.68 -13.77
C HIS A 39 -2.85 -17.49 -13.59
N PRO A 40 -3.62 -17.49 -14.70
CA PRO A 40 -5.05 -17.20 -14.67
C PRO A 40 -5.84 -18.16 -13.76
N GLU A 41 -5.46 -19.42 -13.68
CA GLU A 41 -6.06 -20.42 -12.79
C GLU A 41 -5.91 -20.05 -11.31
N ARG A 42 -4.74 -19.50 -10.93
CA ARG A 42 -4.50 -19.03 -9.57
C ARG A 42 -5.28 -17.77 -9.26
N TRP A 43 -5.32 -16.83 -10.20
CA TRP A 43 -6.15 -15.64 -10.08
C TRP A 43 -7.64 -15.98 -9.89
N ILE A 44 -8.14 -16.98 -10.61
CA ILE A 44 -9.51 -17.49 -10.43
C ILE A 44 -9.70 -18.12 -9.04
N LYS A 45 -8.77 -18.96 -8.58
CA LYS A 45 -8.80 -19.56 -7.23
C LYS A 45 -8.83 -18.52 -6.11
N LEU A 46 -8.16 -17.38 -6.29
CA LEU A 46 -8.20 -16.24 -5.38
C LEU A 46 -9.51 -15.43 -5.44
N GLY A 47 -10.49 -15.87 -6.24
CA GLY A 47 -11.79 -15.20 -6.36
C GLY A 47 -11.80 -14.03 -7.33
N LYS A 48 -10.86 -13.98 -8.27
CA LYS A 48 -10.72 -12.90 -9.28
C LYS A 48 -10.57 -11.51 -8.64
N PRO A 49 -9.56 -11.33 -7.76
CA PRO A 49 -9.32 -10.04 -7.10
C PRO A 49 -9.07 -8.92 -8.12
N ILE A 50 -9.53 -7.73 -7.78
CA ILE A 50 -9.32 -6.48 -8.53
C ILE A 50 -8.26 -5.61 -7.85
N GLY A 51 -7.65 -4.72 -8.62
CA GLY A 51 -6.71 -3.73 -8.12
C GLY A 51 -7.39 -2.53 -7.44
N PHE A 52 -6.58 -1.60 -6.96
CA PHE A 52 -7.03 -0.28 -6.52
C PHE A 52 -7.39 0.61 -7.71
N PHE A 53 -6.61 0.52 -8.79
CA PHE A 53 -6.76 1.28 -10.03
C PHE A 53 -6.92 0.37 -11.26
N TRP A 54 -6.53 -0.88 -11.15
CA TRP A 54 -6.66 -1.87 -12.22
C TRP A 54 -7.93 -2.70 -12.08
N GLN A 55 -8.67 -2.82 -13.19
CA GLN A 55 -9.82 -3.72 -13.33
C GLN A 55 -9.56 -4.75 -14.43
N PRO A 56 -9.89 -6.03 -14.20
CA PRO A 56 -9.79 -7.06 -15.22
C PRO A 56 -10.87 -6.86 -16.29
N LYS A 57 -10.57 -7.22 -17.54
CA LYS A 57 -11.55 -7.15 -18.66
C LYS A 57 -12.63 -8.25 -18.59
N MET A 58 -12.44 -9.27 -17.75
CA MET A 58 -13.37 -10.38 -17.57
C MET A 58 -14.45 -10.06 -16.53
N PRO A 59 -15.63 -10.69 -16.56
CA PRO A 59 -16.69 -10.44 -15.58
C PRO A 59 -16.20 -10.73 -14.15
N PHE A 60 -16.31 -9.72 -13.28
CA PHE A 60 -15.96 -9.76 -11.87
C PHE A 60 -17.12 -9.23 -11.01
N LYS A 61 -17.24 -9.68 -9.76
CA LYS A 61 -18.23 -9.17 -8.80
C LYS A 61 -17.60 -8.03 -7.99
N THR A 62 -18.13 -6.82 -8.13
CA THR A 62 -17.59 -5.56 -7.56
C THR A 62 -17.57 -5.52 -6.03
N VAL A 63 -18.66 -5.93 -5.38
CA VAL A 63 -18.79 -5.84 -3.90
C VAL A 63 -17.87 -6.85 -3.20
N SER A 64 -17.83 -8.11 -3.67
CA SER A 64 -16.89 -9.11 -3.16
C SER A 64 -15.44 -8.79 -3.55
N GLY A 65 -15.23 -8.15 -4.71
CA GLY A 65 -13.91 -7.78 -5.22
C GLY A 65 -13.18 -6.76 -4.34
N SER A 66 -13.89 -5.79 -3.75
CA SER A 66 -13.26 -4.77 -2.88
C SER A 66 -12.78 -5.35 -1.55
N VAL A 67 -13.59 -6.20 -0.90
CA VAL A 67 -13.20 -6.87 0.35
C VAL A 67 -12.07 -7.87 0.09
N ALA A 68 -12.18 -8.66 -0.98
CA ALA A 68 -11.12 -9.59 -1.39
C ALA A 68 -9.80 -8.87 -1.68
N ARG A 69 -9.85 -7.70 -2.34
CA ARG A 69 -8.67 -6.85 -2.58
C ARG A 69 -7.98 -6.46 -1.29
N THR A 70 -8.71 -5.87 -0.34
CA THR A 70 -8.11 -5.39 0.93
C THR A 70 -7.52 -6.55 1.72
N ASN A 71 -8.22 -7.67 1.80
CA ASN A 71 -7.72 -8.87 2.49
C ASN A 71 -6.46 -9.42 1.81
N LEU A 72 -6.45 -9.51 0.48
CA LEU A 72 -5.32 -10.01 -0.28
C LEU A 72 -4.10 -9.08 -0.17
N TYR A 73 -4.32 -7.77 -0.26
CA TYR A 73 -3.28 -6.76 -0.07
C TYR A 73 -2.63 -6.90 1.31
N ASN A 74 -3.43 -6.99 2.38
CA ASN A 74 -2.93 -7.19 3.74
C ASN A 74 -2.19 -8.51 3.88
N GLN A 75 -2.74 -9.62 3.36
CA GLN A 75 -2.06 -10.91 3.37
C GLN A 75 -0.69 -10.83 2.68
N TRP A 76 -0.63 -10.23 1.49
CA TRP A 76 0.61 -10.14 0.72
C TRP A 76 1.64 -9.18 1.31
N ILE A 77 1.24 -8.20 2.12
CA ILE A 77 2.18 -7.36 2.87
C ILE A 77 2.80 -8.12 4.05
N HIS A 78 1.98 -8.86 4.81
CA HIS A 78 2.39 -9.43 6.10
C HIS A 78 2.91 -10.87 6.02
N ARG A 79 2.54 -11.62 4.98
CA ARG A 79 2.97 -13.02 4.83
C ARG A 79 4.49 -13.14 4.61
N PRO A 80 5.18 -14.21 5.02
CA PRO A 80 6.58 -14.43 4.66
C PRO A 80 6.79 -14.41 3.14
N LEU A 81 7.90 -13.82 2.66
CA LEU A 81 8.18 -13.76 1.22
C LEU A 81 8.44 -15.17 0.65
N ILE A 82 9.01 -16.07 1.46
CA ILE A 82 9.31 -17.46 1.07
C ILE A 82 8.04 -18.22 0.67
N ASP A 83 6.93 -18.01 1.38
CA ASP A 83 5.64 -18.58 1.01
C ASP A 83 5.17 -18.06 -0.34
N LEU A 84 5.35 -16.76 -0.61
CA LEU A 84 4.93 -16.17 -1.88
C LEU A 84 5.79 -16.63 -3.06
N VAL A 85 7.07 -16.93 -2.80
CA VAL A 85 8.01 -17.50 -3.80
C VAL A 85 7.62 -18.93 -4.13
N ALA A 86 7.31 -19.75 -3.12
CA ALA A 86 6.81 -21.12 -3.31
C ALA A 86 5.49 -21.15 -4.10
N GLU A 87 4.77 -20.03 -4.10
CA GLU A 87 3.53 -19.82 -4.82
C GLU A 87 3.69 -19.19 -6.22
N ASP A 88 4.92 -19.04 -6.71
CA ASP A 88 5.21 -18.46 -8.04
C ASP A 88 4.50 -17.11 -8.28
N LEU A 89 4.40 -16.31 -7.21
CA LEU A 89 3.81 -14.98 -7.29
C LEU A 89 4.84 -13.97 -7.83
N PRO A 90 4.43 -12.82 -8.40
CA PRO A 90 5.35 -11.81 -8.94
C PRO A 90 6.14 -11.11 -7.82
N ILE A 91 7.23 -11.74 -7.38
CA ILE A 91 8.02 -11.36 -6.20
C ILE A 91 8.59 -9.95 -6.27
N ASN A 92 9.03 -9.51 -7.44
CA ASN A 92 9.58 -8.16 -7.61
C ASN A 92 8.54 -7.09 -7.22
N GLU A 93 7.29 -7.30 -7.63
CA GLU A 93 6.21 -6.33 -7.40
C GLU A 93 5.72 -6.39 -5.96
N LEU A 94 5.66 -7.59 -5.38
CA LEU A 94 5.37 -7.80 -3.97
C LEU A 94 6.45 -7.17 -3.06
N THR A 95 7.72 -7.29 -3.45
CA THR A 95 8.84 -6.68 -2.72
C THR A 95 8.77 -5.15 -2.78
N ARG A 96 8.47 -4.58 -3.97
CA ARG A 96 8.23 -3.14 -4.13
C ARG A 96 7.04 -2.66 -3.30
N MET A 97 5.91 -3.36 -3.37
CA MET A 97 4.71 -3.07 -2.59
C MET A 97 5.02 -2.99 -1.09
N ARG A 98 5.74 -3.98 -0.55
CA ARG A 98 6.16 -4.01 0.86
C ARG A 98 7.11 -2.88 1.23
N ARG A 99 8.09 -2.58 0.36
CA ARG A 99 9.03 -1.48 0.58
C ARG A 99 8.29 -0.15 0.66
N PHE A 100 7.39 0.12 -0.28
CA PHE A 100 6.59 1.35 -0.27
C PHE A 100 5.64 1.42 0.92
N SER A 101 4.99 0.31 1.29
CA SER A 101 4.15 0.25 2.49
C SER A 101 4.96 0.58 3.75
N ARG A 102 6.15 -0.01 3.94
CA ARG A 102 7.02 0.32 5.09
C ARG A 102 7.42 1.79 5.11
N ILE A 103 7.85 2.35 3.98
CA ILE A 103 8.24 3.77 3.90
C ILE A 103 7.05 4.67 4.24
N SER A 104 5.85 4.32 3.77
CA SER A 104 4.62 5.03 4.10
C SER A 104 4.31 4.95 5.61
N THR A 105 4.46 3.78 6.23
CA THR A 105 4.29 3.61 7.68
C THR A 105 5.27 4.47 8.47
N PHE A 106 6.56 4.47 8.09
CA PHE A 106 7.57 5.31 8.73
C PHE A 106 7.25 6.81 8.55
N SER A 107 6.84 7.22 7.36
CA SER A 107 6.47 8.61 7.07
C SER A 107 5.23 9.05 7.88
N SER A 108 4.25 8.16 8.03
CA SER A 108 3.03 8.41 8.82
C SER A 108 3.32 8.50 10.32
N ALA A 109 4.23 7.66 10.83
CA ALA A 109 4.70 7.75 12.22
C ALA A 109 5.45 9.07 12.47
N GLY A 110 6.33 9.47 11.53
CA GLY A 110 7.02 10.77 11.58
C GLY A 110 6.05 11.95 11.53
N PHE A 111 5.04 11.90 10.67
CA PHE A 111 3.95 12.88 10.60
C PHE A 111 3.22 13.01 11.95
N LEU A 112 2.82 11.89 12.56
CA LEU A 112 2.16 11.87 13.87
C LEU A 112 3.04 12.48 14.97
N ALA A 113 4.32 12.12 15.02
CA ALA A 113 5.25 12.68 15.99
C ALA A 113 5.41 14.21 15.83
N LEU A 114 5.56 14.69 14.59
CA LEU A 114 5.65 16.12 14.29
C LEU A 114 4.36 16.86 14.63
N LEU A 115 3.19 16.27 14.35
CA LEU A 115 1.90 16.84 14.69
C LEU A 115 1.75 17.00 16.21
N LEU A 116 2.07 15.96 16.98
CA LEU A 116 2.03 16.00 18.45
C LEU A 116 3.01 17.04 19.01
N ALA A 117 4.22 17.13 18.46
CA ALA A 117 5.18 18.16 18.83
C ALA A 117 4.66 19.57 18.50
N SER A 118 3.97 19.75 17.37
CA SER A 118 3.31 21.01 17.00
C SER A 118 2.31 21.44 18.06
N ILE A 119 1.44 20.52 18.47
CA ILE A 119 0.36 20.76 19.44
C ILE A 119 0.97 21.09 20.79
N ALA A 120 1.98 20.34 21.24
CA ALA A 120 2.65 20.58 22.51
C ALA A 120 3.31 21.97 22.56
N VAL A 121 3.99 22.40 21.47
CA VAL A 121 4.59 23.74 21.40
C VAL A 121 3.52 24.83 21.53
N VAL A 122 2.38 24.68 20.83
CA VAL A 122 1.27 25.66 20.89
C VAL A 122 0.62 25.71 22.28
N LEU A 123 0.51 24.58 22.98
CA LEU A 123 -0.09 24.53 24.32
C LEU A 123 0.81 25.14 25.41
N ILE A 124 2.12 25.15 25.22
CA ILE A 124 3.10 25.66 26.19
C ILE A 124 3.43 27.15 25.94
N SER A 125 3.27 27.63 24.71
CA SER A 125 3.47 29.04 24.31
C SER A 125 2.27 29.91 24.61
#